data_AF-A0A1F5DIM8-F1
#
_entry.id   AF-A0A1F5DIM8-F1
#
_cell.length_a   1.000
_cell.length_b   1.000
_cell.length_c   1.000
_cell.angle_alpha   90.00
_cell.angle_beta   90.00
_cell.angle_gamma   90.00
#
_symmetry.space_group_name_H-M   'P 1'
#
loop_
_entity.id
_entity.type
_entity.pdbx_description
1 polymer ?
#
loop_
_entity_poly.entity_id
_entity_poly.type
_entity_poly.pdbx_seq_one_letter_code
_entity_poly.pdbx_strand_id
1 'polypeptide(L)'
;MSKEESKESQKGILDSIIEMISARALSGVISNVEVRMQNFLTNTINRITKKIMLIIAGFIMAMLGIIFIFGSLALYLNEFLQSAWMGWTIVGIIIALIGILIVALGRR
;
A
#
# COMPACT_ATOMS: atom_id res chain seq x y z
N MET A 1 -26.13 -6.17 63.03
CA MET A 1 -25.54 -4.87 62.69
C MET A 1 -24.02 -4.91 62.48
N SER A 2 -23.22 -5.63 63.29
CA SER A 2 -21.74 -5.62 63.18
C SER A 2 -21.09 -6.47 62.04
N LYS A 3 -21.81 -7.40 61.41
CA LYS A 3 -21.23 -8.30 60.37
C LYS A 3 -21.41 -7.82 58.92
N GLU A 4 -22.24 -6.81 58.68
CA GLU A 4 -22.51 -6.30 57.31
C GLU A 4 -21.58 -5.13 56.97
N GLU A 5 -21.34 -4.19 57.89
CA GLU A 5 -20.41 -3.06 57.69
C GLU A 5 -18.96 -3.49 57.47
N SER A 6 -18.51 -4.58 58.11
CA SER A 6 -17.13 -5.09 57.93
C SER A 6 -16.90 -5.73 56.56
N LYS A 7 -17.94 -6.30 55.93
CA LYS A 7 -17.87 -6.87 54.58
C LYS A 7 -17.88 -5.80 53.50
N GLU A 8 -18.57 -4.69 53.73
CA GLU A 8 -18.66 -3.57 52.79
C GLU A 8 -17.34 -2.77 52.75
N SER A 9 -16.73 -2.53 53.93
CA SER A 9 -15.39 -1.93 54.04
C SER A 9 -14.30 -2.80 53.39
N GLN A 10 -14.33 -4.13 53.58
CA GLN A 10 -13.37 -5.03 52.94
C GLN A 10 -13.51 -5.06 51.41
N LYS A 11 -14.74 -4.99 50.88
CA LYS A 11 -14.98 -4.90 49.43
C LYS A 11 -14.42 -3.60 48.86
N GLY A 12 -14.63 -2.46 49.52
CA GLY A 12 -14.08 -1.17 49.07
C GLY A 12 -12.54 -1.13 49.05
N ILE A 13 -11.88 -1.76 50.03
CA ILE A 13 -10.41 -1.86 50.07
C ILE A 13 -9.90 -2.78 48.94
N LEU A 14 -10.57 -3.92 48.70
CA LEU A 14 -10.20 -4.83 47.62
C LEU A 14 -10.38 -4.20 46.25
N ASP A 15 -11.51 -3.51 46.01
CA ASP A 15 -11.76 -2.81 44.76
C ASP A 15 -10.73 -1.69 44.52
N SER A 16 -10.37 -0.93 45.56
CA SER A 16 -9.33 0.10 45.47
C SER A 16 -7.93 -0.46 45.17
N ILE A 17 -7.57 -1.61 45.76
CA ILE A 17 -6.31 -2.30 45.47
C ILE A 17 -6.31 -2.84 44.04
N ILE A 18 -7.41 -3.43 43.58
CA ILE A 18 -7.57 -3.94 42.20
C ILE A 18 -7.48 -2.78 41.21
N GLU A 19 -8.13 -1.66 41.48
CA GLU A 19 -8.12 -0.47 40.63
C GLU A 19 -6.71 0.13 40.56
N MET A 20 -6.01 0.24 41.67
CA MET A 20 -4.63 0.75 41.72
C MET A 20 -3.63 -0.18 40.98
N ILE A 21 -3.76 -1.50 41.14
CA ILE A 21 -2.91 -2.46 40.42
C ILE A 21 -3.24 -2.45 38.92
N SER A 22 -4.53 -2.41 38.56
CA SER A 22 -4.97 -2.38 37.17
C SER A 22 -4.49 -1.11 36.45
N ALA A 23 -4.63 0.07 37.06
CA ALA A 23 -4.20 1.33 36.47
C ALA A 23 -2.68 1.36 36.25
N ARG A 24 -1.91 0.81 37.19
CA ARG A 24 -0.43 0.83 37.14
C ARG A 24 0.14 -0.25 36.22
N ALA A 25 -0.44 -1.45 36.24
CA ALA A 25 -0.07 -2.54 35.34
C ALA A 25 -0.47 -2.21 33.89
N LEU A 26 -1.67 -1.68 33.66
CA LEU A 26 -2.13 -1.30 32.33
C LEU A 26 -1.32 -0.10 31.80
N SER A 27 -1.06 0.94 32.59
CA SER A 27 -0.29 2.11 32.13
C SER A 27 1.14 1.74 31.68
N GLY A 28 1.84 0.90 32.43
CA GLY A 28 3.20 0.45 32.10
C GLY A 28 3.25 -0.56 30.94
N VAL A 29 2.23 -1.40 30.79
CA VAL A 29 2.14 -2.35 29.67
C VAL A 29 1.71 -1.65 28.38
N ILE A 30 0.73 -0.75 28.46
CA ILE A 30 0.21 0.01 27.30
C ILE A 30 1.31 0.88 26.69
N SER A 31 2.08 1.61 27.50
CA SER A 31 3.18 2.45 26.99
C SER A 31 4.28 1.64 26.27
N ASN A 32 4.64 0.47 26.81
CA ASN A 32 5.62 -0.41 26.18
C ASN A 32 5.09 -1.14 24.92
N VAL A 33 3.80 -1.47 24.91
CA VAL A 33 3.12 -2.06 23.75
C VAL A 33 3.00 -1.03 22.63
N GLU A 34 2.65 0.22 22.94
CA GLU A 34 2.48 1.29 21.96
C GLU A 34 3.79 1.65 21.26
N VAL A 35 4.90 1.77 22.01
CA VAL A 35 6.24 2.03 21.44
C VAL A 35 6.71 0.86 20.56
N ARG A 36 6.50 -0.40 20.99
CA ARG A 36 6.80 -1.56 20.13
C ARG A 36 5.94 -1.55 18.88
N MET A 37 4.64 -1.29 19.02
CA MET A 37 3.70 -1.31 17.91
C MET A 37 4.01 -0.21 16.90
N GLN A 38 4.37 0.99 17.34
CA GLN A 38 4.86 2.06 16.46
C GLN A 38 6.15 1.66 15.72
N ASN A 39 7.13 1.06 16.40
CA ASN A 39 8.37 0.62 15.74
C ASN A 39 8.14 -0.51 14.73
N PHE A 40 7.24 -1.45 15.02
CA PHE A 40 6.83 -2.50 14.08
C PHE A 40 6.09 -1.93 12.86
N LEU A 41 5.15 -1.02 13.09
CA LEU A 41 4.40 -0.36 12.02
C LEU A 41 5.33 0.47 11.14
N THR A 42 6.20 1.29 11.73
CA THR A 42 7.13 2.15 11.00
C THR A 42 8.10 1.35 10.12
N ASN A 43 8.65 0.25 10.65
CA ASN A 43 9.55 -0.62 9.89
C ASN A 43 8.84 -1.37 8.76
N THR A 44 7.60 -1.80 8.99
CA THR A 44 6.77 -2.47 7.98
C THR A 44 6.38 -1.50 6.87
N ILE A 45 5.92 -0.30 7.24
CA ILE A 45 5.57 0.78 6.31
C ILE A 45 6.80 1.15 5.47
N ASN A 46 7.96 1.37 6.07
CA ASN A 46 9.15 1.77 5.32
C ASN A 46 9.58 0.70 4.29
N ARG A 47 9.45 -0.59 4.63
CA ARG A 47 9.69 -1.70 3.69
C ARG A 47 8.69 -1.71 2.53
N ILE A 48 7.40 -1.55 2.84
CA ILE A 48 6.33 -1.51 1.84
C ILE A 48 6.50 -0.29 0.93
N THR A 49 6.72 0.89 1.50
CA THR A 49 6.93 2.14 0.78
C THR A 49 8.11 2.07 -0.17
N LYS A 50 9.26 1.55 0.26
CA LYS A 50 10.41 1.37 -0.65
C LYS A 50 10.09 0.43 -1.81
N LYS A 51 9.37 -0.67 -1.55
CA LYS A 51 8.98 -1.62 -2.59
C LYS A 51 8.02 -0.99 -3.60
N ILE A 52 7.01 -0.26 -3.12
CA ILE A 52 6.06 0.47 -3.95
C ILE A 52 6.79 1.54 -4.78
N MET A 53 7.68 2.32 -4.16
CA MET A 53 8.46 3.35 -4.84
C MET A 53 9.29 2.77 -5.99
N LEU A 54 9.93 1.62 -5.77
CA LEU A 54 10.71 0.94 -6.80
C LEU A 54 9.83 0.39 -7.93
N ILE A 55 8.67 -0.18 -7.61
CA ILE A 55 7.69 -0.65 -8.62
C ILE A 55 7.21 0.52 -9.47
N ILE A 56 6.87 1.65 -8.84
CA ILE A 56 6.42 2.86 -9.55
C ILE A 56 7.54 3.39 -10.46
N ALA A 57 8.77 3.50 -9.95
CA ALA A 57 9.90 3.95 -10.75
C ALA A 57 10.17 3.03 -11.95
N GLY A 58 10.12 1.71 -11.73
CA GLY A 58 10.25 0.72 -12.79
C GLY A 58 9.12 0.83 -13.82
N PHE A 59 7.88 1.02 -13.37
CA PHE A 59 6.72 1.21 -14.25
C PHE A 59 6.84 2.48 -15.09
N ILE A 60 7.26 3.59 -14.51
CA ILE A 60 7.50 4.86 -15.23
C ILE A 60 8.59 4.65 -16.29
N MET A 61 9.72 4.03 -15.93
CA MET A 61 10.79 3.73 -16.89
C MET A 61 10.33 2.80 -18.01
N ALA A 62 9.52 1.78 -17.70
CA ALA A 62 8.95 0.89 -18.70
C ALA A 62 8.00 1.65 -19.64
N MET A 63 7.11 2.50 -19.12
CA MET A 63 6.24 3.33 -19.95
C MET A 63 7.03 4.26 -20.88
N LEU A 64 8.06 4.93 -20.36
CA LEU A 64 8.94 5.76 -21.17
C LEU A 64 9.59 4.94 -22.28
N GLY A 65 10.17 3.78 -21.96
CA GLY A 65 10.75 2.88 -22.95
C GLY A 65 9.77 2.46 -24.03
N ILE A 66 8.53 2.10 -23.65
CA ILE A 66 7.46 1.73 -24.59
C ILE A 66 7.14 2.89 -25.54
N ILE A 67 6.99 4.11 -25.03
CA ILE A 67 6.73 5.31 -25.84
C ILE A 67 7.88 5.55 -26.84
N PHE A 68 9.13 5.43 -26.38
CA PHE A 68 10.30 5.59 -27.25
C PHE A 68 10.38 4.52 -28.34
N ILE A 69 10.05 3.26 -28.03
CA ILE A 69 10.02 2.16 -29.02
C ILE A 69 8.95 2.41 -30.08
N PHE A 70 7.72 2.77 -29.66
CA PHE A 70 6.65 3.04 -30.61
C PHE A 70 6.91 4.31 -31.43
N GLY A 71 7.47 5.35 -30.81
CA GLY A 71 7.86 6.58 -31.50
C GLY A 71 8.97 6.34 -32.52
N SER A 72 10.01 5.57 -32.17
CA SER A 72 11.09 5.25 -33.10
C SER A 72 10.60 4.36 -34.25
N LEU A 73 9.71 3.40 -33.96
CA LEU A 73 9.07 2.58 -34.99
C LEU A 73 8.23 3.42 -35.95
N ALA A 74 7.44 4.37 -35.44
CA ALA A 74 6.67 5.30 -36.26
C ALA A 74 7.56 6.15 -37.16
N LEU A 75 8.67 6.69 -36.62
CA LEU A 75 9.64 7.47 -37.40
C LEU A 75 10.33 6.63 -38.47
N TYR A 76 10.76 5.41 -38.12
CA TYR A 76 11.36 4.46 -39.08
C TYR A 76 10.41 4.15 -40.23
N LEU A 77 9.14 3.86 -39.91
CA LEU A 77 8.10 3.62 -40.92
C LEU A 77 7.82 4.86 -41.76
N ASN A 78 7.82 6.06 -41.17
CA ASN A 78 7.62 7.30 -41.91
C ASN A 78 8.72 7.53 -42.94
N GLU A 79 9.98 7.26 -42.57
CA GLU A 79 11.13 7.35 -43.48
C GLU A 79 11.04 6.31 -44.60
N PHE A 80 10.75 5.06 -44.24
CA PHE A 80 10.62 3.96 -45.20
C PHE A 80 9.47 4.16 -46.21
N LEU A 81 8.32 4.63 -45.73
CA LEU A 81 7.12 4.86 -46.54
C LEU A 81 7.09 6.25 -47.19
N GLN A 82 8.11 7.08 -46.95
CA GLN A 82 8.20 8.47 -47.41
C GLN A 82 6.96 9.31 -47.08
N SER A 83 6.33 9.04 -45.93
CA SER A 83 5.11 9.70 -45.49
C SER A 83 5.16 9.98 -44.01
N ALA A 84 5.02 11.24 -43.62
CA ALA A 84 5.20 11.70 -42.23
C ALA A 84 4.12 11.20 -41.24
N TRP A 85 2.99 10.69 -41.73
CA TRP A 85 1.83 10.32 -40.91
C TRP A 85 1.54 8.82 -40.92
N MET A 86 2.13 8.08 -41.85
CA MET A 86 1.74 6.70 -42.13
C MET A 86 2.25 5.73 -41.06
N GLY A 87 3.47 5.93 -40.54
CA GLY A 87 4.04 5.17 -39.44
C GLY A 87 3.25 5.34 -38.14
N TRP A 88 2.83 6.57 -37.80
CA TRP A 88 1.95 6.82 -36.65
C TRP A 88 0.60 6.11 -36.77
N THR A 89 0.05 6.08 -37.99
CA THR A 89 -1.21 5.38 -38.27
C THR A 89 -1.07 3.87 -38.06
N ILE A 90 0.01 3.27 -38.57
CA ILE A 90 0.31 1.84 -38.40
C ILE A 90 0.49 1.48 -36.93
N VAL A 91 1.28 2.27 -36.19
CA VAL A 91 1.46 2.08 -34.74
C VAL A 91 0.12 2.18 -34.00
N GLY A 92 -0.73 3.15 -34.36
CA GLY A 92 -2.08 3.29 -33.80
C GLY A 92 -2.96 2.07 -34.05
N ILE A 93 -2.92 1.49 -35.25
CA ILE A 93 -3.66 0.26 -35.59
C ILE A 93 -3.17 -0.92 -34.75
N ILE A 94 -1.84 -1.09 -34.59
CA ILE A 94 -1.27 -2.16 -33.76
C ILE A 94 -1.76 -2.05 -32.32
N ILE A 95 -1.72 -0.84 -31.73
CA ILE A 95 -2.19 -0.60 -30.37
C ILE A 95 -3.69 -0.90 -30.24
N ALA A 96 -4.50 -0.48 -31.21
CA ALA A 96 -5.94 -0.75 -31.22
C ALA A 96 -6.24 -2.26 -31.27
N LEU A 97 -5.53 -3.02 -32.12
CA LEU A 97 -5.68 -4.48 -32.22
C LEU A 97 -5.30 -5.19 -30.92
N ILE A 98 -4.18 -4.79 -30.30
CA ILE A 98 -3.78 -5.34 -28.98
C ILE A 98 -4.83 -5.01 -27.93
N GLY A 99 -5.36 -3.79 -27.91
CA GLY A 99 -6.43 -3.38 -26.99
C GLY A 99 -7.68 -4.24 -27.15
N ILE A 100 -8.12 -4.47 -28.39
CA ILE A 100 -9.25 -5.36 -28.71
C ILE A 100 -8.96 -6.78 -28.23
N LEU A 101 -7.76 -7.31 -28.47
CA LEU A 101 -7.35 -8.65 -28.04
C LEU A 101 -7.42 -8.79 -26.51
N ILE A 102 -6.91 -7.81 -25.77
CA ILE A 102 -6.96 -7.81 -24.30
C ILE A 102 -8.40 -7.81 -23.81
N VAL A 103 -9.26 -6.96 -24.38
CA VAL A 103 -10.69 -6.91 -24.04
C VAL A 103 -11.38 -8.24 -24.36
N ALA A 104 -11.05 -8.85 -25.50
CA ALA A 104 -11.61 -10.15 -25.89
C ALA A 104 -11.17 -11.29 -24.96
N LEU A 105 -9.91 -11.28 -24.51
CA LEU A 105 -9.37 -12.26 -23.56
C LEU A 105 -9.95 -12.07 -22.16
N GLY A 106 -10.09 -10.83 -21.69
CA GLY A 106 -10.65 -10.53 -20.36
C GLY A 106 -12.16 -10.73 -20.24
N ARG A 107 -12.87 -10.95 -21.35
CA ARG A 107 -14.31 -11.30 -21.39
C ARG A 107 -14.58 -12.80 -21.32
N ARG A 108 -13.55 -13.66 -21.39
CA ARG A 108 -13.65 -15.10 -21.16
C ARG A 108 -13.27 -15.43 -19.73
#